data_AF-A0A139IBS7-F1
#
_entry.id   AF-A0A139IBS7-F1
#
_cell.length_a   1.000
_cell.length_b   1.000
_cell.length_c   1.000
_cell.angle_alpha   90.00
_cell.angle_beta   90.00
_cell.angle_gamma   90.00
#
_symmetry.space_group_name_H-M   'P 1'
#
loop_
_entity.id
_entity.type
_entity.pdbx_description
1 polymer ?
#
loop_
_entity_poly.entity_id
_entity_poly.type
_entity_poly.pdbx_seq_one_letter_code
_entity_poly.pdbx_strand_id
1 'polypeptide(L)'
;MRTTSLHEWPLNDPRGNRRTSQVLPRDIRSSPLGWHQDAYQQYFEPRGNNAIAQPNEDGDAVFINEPRPRRSELVFQAPFSES
;
A
#
# COMPACT_ATOMS: atom_id res chain seq x y z
N MET A 1 15.40 1.01 -0.74
CA MET A 1 14.85 -0.36 -0.54
C MET A 1 13.36 -0.21 -0.33
N ARG A 2 12.50 -0.95 -1.05
CA ARG A 2 11.04 -0.76 -0.98
C ARG A 2 10.49 -1.48 0.26
N THR A 3 9.78 -0.74 1.13
CA THR A 3 9.35 -1.25 2.43
C THR A 3 7.96 -0.73 2.78
N THR A 4 7.12 -1.58 3.38
CA THR A 4 5.79 -1.20 3.88
C THR A 4 5.64 -1.66 5.32
N SER A 5 5.19 -0.78 6.22
CA SER A 5 4.86 -1.16 7.60
C SER A 5 3.38 -1.54 7.71
N LEU A 6 3.07 -2.74 8.20
CA LEU A 6 1.71 -3.28 8.26
C LEU A 6 1.55 -4.33 9.37
N HIS A 7 0.31 -4.67 9.74
CA HIS A 7 0.04 -5.90 10.49
C HIS A 7 0.08 -7.06 9.51
N GLU A 8 1.00 -8.00 9.72
CA GLU A 8 1.23 -9.09 8.75
C GLU A 8 0.02 -9.99 8.61
N TRP A 9 -0.19 -10.53 7.41
CA TRP A 9 -1.12 -11.63 7.22
C TRP A 9 -0.63 -12.87 8.01
N PRO A 10 -1.51 -13.61 8.71
CA PRO A 10 -2.98 -13.55 8.71
C PRO A 10 -3.59 -12.80 9.90
N LEU A 11 -2.87 -11.85 10.52
CA LEU A 11 -3.39 -11.09 11.66
C LEU A 11 -4.63 -10.30 11.22
N ASN A 12 -5.73 -10.53 11.91
CA ASN A 12 -7.04 -9.99 11.55
C ASN A 12 -7.24 -8.55 12.03
N ASP A 13 -6.65 -8.18 13.17
CA ASP A 13 -6.80 -6.86 13.77
C ASP A 13 -5.57 -6.46 14.63
N PRO A 14 -5.45 -5.18 15.04
CA PRO A 14 -4.30 -4.69 15.82
C PRO A 14 -4.19 -5.22 17.26
N ARG A 15 -5.26 -5.78 17.85
CA ARG A 15 -5.32 -6.07 19.29
C ARG A 15 -4.30 -7.11 19.70
N GLY A 16 -3.38 -6.72 20.57
CA GLY A 16 -2.29 -7.58 21.01
C GLY A 16 -1.25 -7.88 19.92
N ASN A 17 -1.40 -7.28 18.74
CA ASN A 17 -0.52 -7.47 17.60
C ASN A 17 0.38 -6.24 17.40
N ARG A 18 1.45 -6.42 16.63
CA ARG A 18 2.38 -5.34 16.30
C ARG A 18 2.59 -5.28 14.80
N ARG A 19 2.79 -4.06 14.29
CA ARG A 19 3.20 -3.86 12.90
C ARG A 19 4.65 -4.26 12.70
N THR A 20 4.96 -4.78 11.53
CA THR A 20 6.32 -5.09 11.10
C THR A 20 6.62 -4.40 9.77
N SER A 21 7.90 -4.30 9.42
CA SER A 21 8.32 -3.78 8.12
C SER A 21 8.53 -4.92 7.13
N GLN A 22 7.69 -4.94 6.11
CA GLN A 22 7.77 -5.89 5.00
C GLN A 22 8.59 -5.31 3.86
N VAL A 23 9.57 -6.08 3.38
CA VAL A 23 10.42 -5.73 2.25
C VAL A 23 9.95 -6.51 1.04
N LEU A 24 9.52 -5.82 -0.02
CA LEU A 24 9.04 -6.43 -1.26
C LEU A 24 8.03 -7.59 -1.05
N PRO A 25 6.93 -7.41 -0.28
CA PRO A 25 6.04 -8.50 0.14
C PRO A 25 5.20 -9.17 -0.96
N ARG A 26 5.37 -8.78 -2.22
CA ARG A 26 4.60 -9.32 -3.34
C ARG A 26 4.91 -10.81 -3.57
N ASP A 27 3.89 -11.57 -3.97
CA ASP A 27 4.14 -12.82 -4.67
C ASP A 27 4.56 -12.52 -6.12
N ILE A 28 5.69 -13.08 -6.55
CA ILE A 28 6.27 -12.77 -7.87
C ILE A 28 5.48 -13.37 -9.04
N ARG A 29 4.69 -14.43 -8.80
CA ARG A 29 3.87 -15.09 -9.84
C ARG A 29 2.55 -14.35 -10.03
N SER A 30 1.90 -13.98 -8.93
CA SER A 30 0.61 -13.28 -8.94
C SER A 30 0.75 -11.77 -9.20
N SER A 31 1.89 -11.18 -8.85
CA SER A 31 2.21 -9.76 -9.10
C SER A 31 3.57 -9.63 -9.80
N PRO A 32 3.67 -10.03 -11.09
CA PRO A 32 4.94 -10.04 -11.82
C PRO A 32 5.54 -8.64 -11.99
N LEU A 33 4.69 -7.61 -12.14
CA LEU A 33 5.09 -6.19 -12.18
C LEU A 33 5.26 -5.57 -10.79
N GLY A 34 5.02 -6.34 -9.73
CA GLY A 34 4.85 -5.83 -8.38
C GLY A 34 3.58 -5.01 -8.19
N TRP A 35 3.53 -4.28 -7.07
CA TRP A 35 2.32 -3.58 -6.63
C TRP A 35 2.27 -2.10 -7.01
N HIS A 36 3.38 -1.54 -7.49
CA HIS A 36 3.53 -0.10 -7.79
C HIS A 36 3.83 0.17 -9.27
N GLN A 37 3.37 -0.69 -10.16
CA GLN A 37 3.54 -0.57 -11.59
C GLN A 37 2.40 -1.30 -12.28
N ASP A 38 1.98 -0.82 -13.45
CA ASP A 38 1.11 -1.52 -14.39
C ASP A 38 1.82 -1.72 -15.75
N ALA A 39 1.06 -2.12 -16.77
CA ALA A 39 1.60 -2.36 -18.11
C ALA A 39 2.17 -1.10 -18.78
N TYR A 40 1.82 0.10 -18.30
CA TYR A 40 2.09 1.38 -18.95
C TYR A 40 3.08 2.24 -18.18
N GLN A 41 3.03 2.22 -16.84
CA GLN A 41 3.81 3.14 -16.03
C GLN A 41 4.12 2.63 -14.62
N GLN A 42 5.14 3.24 -14.02
CA GLN A 42 5.48 3.09 -12.62
C GLN A 42 4.75 4.14 -11.78
N TYR A 43 4.34 3.74 -10.57
CA TYR A 43 3.71 4.60 -9.57
C TYR A 43 4.60 4.77 -8.35
N PHE A 44 4.44 5.89 -7.66
CA PHE A 44 5.16 6.24 -6.41
C PHE A 44 4.19 6.39 -5.23
N GLU A 45 3.05 5.72 -5.33
CA GLU A 45 1.90 5.79 -4.42
C GLU A 45 1.24 4.39 -4.33
N PRO A 46 0.28 4.15 -3.43
CA PRO A 46 -0.51 2.91 -3.33
C PRO A 46 -1.41 2.62 -4.57
N ARG A 47 -0.80 2.42 -5.73
CA ARG A 47 -1.43 2.16 -7.02
C ARG A 47 -0.55 1.27 -7.88
N GLY A 48 -1.16 0.31 -8.59
CA GLY A 48 -0.48 -0.49 -9.61
C GLY A 48 -1.40 -1.52 -10.24
N ASN A 49 -0.82 -2.57 -10.84
CA ASN A 49 -1.53 -3.56 -11.64
C ASN A 49 -2.64 -4.34 -10.88
N ASN A 50 -2.56 -4.40 -9.55
CA ASN A 50 -3.51 -5.17 -8.75
C ASN A 50 -4.65 -4.30 -8.18
N ALA A 51 -4.39 -3.04 -7.84
CA ALA A 51 -5.34 -2.16 -7.17
C ALA A 51 -4.88 -0.69 -7.17
N ILE A 52 -5.81 0.19 -6.83
CA ILE A 52 -5.59 1.59 -6.48
C ILE A 52 -6.28 1.86 -5.13
N ALA A 53 -5.56 2.48 -4.18
CA ALA A 53 -6.08 2.74 -2.84
C ALA A 53 -5.94 4.23 -2.49
N GLN A 54 -7.00 4.80 -1.93
CA GLN A 54 -7.12 6.21 -1.58
C GLN A 54 -8.12 6.39 -0.42
N PRO A 55 -8.03 7.48 0.36
CA PRO A 55 -9.15 7.98 1.14
C PRO A 55 -10.35 8.29 0.22
N ASN A 56 -11.55 8.27 0.78
CA ASN A 56 -12.77 8.73 0.11
C ASN A 56 -13.57 9.55 1.12
N GLU A 57 -13.11 10.78 1.38
CA GLU A 57 -13.62 11.61 2.47
C GLU A 57 -14.98 12.26 2.15
N ASP A 58 -15.25 12.55 0.88
CA ASP A 58 -16.53 13.09 0.42
C ASP A 58 -17.56 11.99 0.06
N GLY A 59 -17.10 10.74 -0.09
CA GLY A 59 -17.95 9.57 -0.31
C GLY A 59 -18.45 9.44 -1.74
N ASP A 60 -17.85 10.13 -2.70
CA ASP A 60 -18.27 10.07 -4.09
C ASP A 60 -17.67 8.84 -4.83
N ALA A 61 -17.88 8.79 -6.14
CA ALA A 61 -17.38 7.71 -7.00
C ALA A 61 -16.03 8.02 -7.67
N VAL A 62 -15.48 9.21 -7.47
CA VAL A 62 -14.18 9.63 -7.97
C VAL A 62 -13.10 9.03 -7.08
N PHE A 63 -12.12 8.38 -7.72
CA PHE A 63 -11.00 7.76 -7.01
C PHE A 63 -9.65 8.08 -7.66
N ILE A 64 -9.67 8.53 -8.92
CA ILE A 64 -8.47 8.66 -9.74
C ILE A 64 -7.58 9.83 -9.30
N ASN A 65 -8.20 10.92 -8.83
CA ASN A 65 -7.52 12.14 -8.43
C ASN A 65 -7.47 12.33 -6.89
N GLU A 66 -7.99 11.36 -6.14
CA GLU A 66 -7.96 11.39 -4.67
C GLU A 66 -6.53 11.40 -4.12
N PRO A 67 -6.30 12.06 -2.96
CA PRO A 67 -4.98 12.21 -2.39
C PRO A 67 -4.40 10.85 -1.96
N ARG A 68 -3.13 10.62 -2.26
CA ARG A 68 -2.40 9.42 -1.83
C ARG A 68 -1.01 9.79 -1.31
N PRO A 69 -0.46 9.02 -0.36
CA PRO A 69 0.91 9.23 0.07
C PRO A 69 1.87 8.93 -1.09
N ARG A 70 2.65 9.93 -1.51
CA ARG A 70 3.69 9.77 -2.54
C ARG A 70 5.08 9.65 -1.92
N ARG A 71 5.85 8.64 -2.32
CA ARG A 71 7.23 8.37 -1.88
C ARG A 71 8.07 7.86 -3.04
N SER A 72 9.08 8.62 -3.45
CA SER A 72 9.99 8.25 -4.56
C SER A 72 10.71 6.92 -4.31
N GLU A 73 11.04 6.62 -3.06
CA GLU A 73 11.72 5.38 -2.68
C GLU A 73 10.78 4.20 -2.39
N LEU A 74 9.46 4.42 -2.44
CA LEU A 74 8.44 3.43 -2.06
C LEU A 74 8.66 2.85 -0.66
N VAL A 75 8.98 3.74 0.30
CA VAL A 75 9.04 3.45 1.73
C VAL A 75 7.78 4.00 2.39
N PHE A 76 6.85 3.12 2.74
CA PHE A 76 5.55 3.45 3.32
C PHE A 76 5.50 3.04 4.79
N GLN A 77 5.86 3.98 5.67
CA GLN A 77 5.84 3.81 7.13
C GLN A 77 5.01 4.94 7.76
N ALA A 78 3.69 4.83 7.69
CA ALA A 78 2.80 5.76 8.38
C ALA A 78 2.78 5.44 9.89
N PRO A 79 2.70 6.44 10.79
CA PRO A 79 2.44 6.18 12.21
C PRO A 79 1.05 5.54 12.40
N PHE A 80 0.91 4.73 13.46
CA PHE A 80 -0.35 4.10 13.83
C PHE A 80 -0.36 3.84 15.35
N SER A 81 -1.50 4.06 15.99
CA SER A 81 -1.78 3.72 17.38
C SER A 81 -3.24 3.27 17.46
N GLU A 82 -3.55 2.29 18.32
CA GLU A 82 -4.91 1.73 18.40
C GLU A 82 -5.94 2.69 19.02
N SER A 83 -5.48 3.71 19.76
CA SER A 83 -6.28 4.69 20.54
C SER A 83 -7.02 4.07 21.72
#